data_AF-A0A967LQY5-F1
#
_entry.id   AF-A0A967LQY5-F1
#
_cell.length_a   1.000
_cell.length_b   1.000
_cell.length_c   1.000
_cell.angle_alpha   90.00
_cell.angle_beta   90.00
_cell.angle_gamma   90.00
#
_symmetry.space_group_name_H-M   'P 1'
#
loop_
_entity.id
_entity.type
_entity.pdbx_description
1 polymer ?
#
loop_
_entity_poly.entity_id
_entity_poly.type
_entity_poly.pdbx_seq_one_letter_code
_entity_poly.pdbx_strand_id
1 'polypeptide(L)' 'MPEVGEHEPGEALFAGPDGLAVIRAIAAGSPPRLAAGGLLALEVGLGQAPAVADLLDAAGYAEVR' A
#
# COMPACT_ATOMS: atom_id res chain seq x y z
N MET A 1 -16.77 -0.09 -10.93
CA MET A 1 -17.40 -1.17 -11.70
C MET A 1 -18.62 -1.62 -10.93
N PRO A 2 -19.81 -1.72 -11.55
CA PRO A 2 -21.04 -2.01 -10.82
C PRO A 2 -20.98 -3.35 -10.06
N GLU A 3 -20.32 -4.39 -10.61
CA GLU A 3 -20.28 -5.68 -9.91
C GLU A 3 -19.49 -5.65 -8.60
N VAL A 4 -18.38 -4.90 -8.57
CA VAL A 4 -17.52 -4.80 -7.37
C VAL A 4 -18.20 -4.00 -6.25
N GLY A 5 -18.85 -2.88 -6.59
CA GLY A 5 -19.48 -2.00 -5.59
C GLY A 5 -20.73 -2.58 -4.94
N GLU A 6 -21.35 -3.59 -5.57
CA GLU A 6 -22.56 -4.26 -5.06
C GLU A 6 -22.26 -5.49 -4.20
N HIS A 7 -21.08 -6.10 -4.36
CA HIS A 7 -20.73 -7.38 -3.73
C HIS A 7 -19.55 -7.31 -2.76
N GLU A 8 -18.67 -6.32 -2.87
CA GLU A 8 -17.56 -6.16 -1.95
C GLU A 8 -17.86 -5.15 -0.84
N PRO A 9 -17.47 -5.44 0.41
CA PRO A 9 -17.62 -4.47 1.50
C PRO A 9 -16.76 -3.23 1.21
N GLY A 10 -17.29 -2.05 1.50
CA GLY A 10 -16.56 -0.79 1.26
C GLY A 10 -15.20 -0.72 1.96
N GLU A 11 -15.05 -1.39 3.10
CA GLU A 11 -13.78 -1.49 3.84
C GLU A 11 -12.68 -2.25 3.08
N ALA A 12 -13.04 -3.16 2.17
CA ALA A 12 -12.09 -3.84 1.30
C ALA A 12 -11.68 -2.98 0.09
N LEU A 13 -12.52 -2.01 -0.28
CA LEU A 13 -12.35 -1.19 -1.49
C LEU A 13 -11.68 0.15 -1.24
N PHE A 14 -11.97 0.78 -0.09
CA PHE A 14 -11.62 2.18 0.15
C PHE A 14 -10.62 2.33 1.29
N ALA A 15 -9.53 3.03 1.01
CA ALA A 15 -8.45 3.30 1.95
C ALA A 15 -8.28 4.80 2.22
N GLY A 16 -9.37 5.48 2.61
CA GLY A 16 -9.38 6.90 2.93
C GLY A 16 -9.40 7.84 1.70
N PRO A 17 -9.25 9.16 1.92
CA PRO A 17 -9.52 10.19 0.88
C PRO A 17 -8.64 10.10 -0.37
N ASP A 18 -7.41 9.61 -0.25
CA ASP A 18 -6.46 9.41 -1.35
C ASP A 18 -6.27 7.92 -1.71
N GLY A 19 -6.99 7.02 -1.05
CA GLY A 19 -6.89 5.58 -1.24
C GLY A 19 -5.56 4.97 -0.75
N LEU A 20 -4.77 5.66 0.08
CA LEU A 20 -3.45 5.20 0.53
C LEU A 20 -3.34 4.95 2.04
N ALA A 21 -4.42 5.12 2.82
CA ALA A 21 -4.37 4.99 4.28
C ALA A 21 -3.87 3.60 4.73
N VAL A 22 -4.34 2.53 4.08
CA VAL A 22 -3.92 1.15 4.38
C VAL A 22 -2.46 0.91 3.99
N ILE A 23 -2.03 1.40 2.82
CA ILE A 23 -0.64 1.29 2.36
C ILE A 23 0.31 2.01 3.33
N ARG A 24 -0.05 3.21 3.81
CA ARG A 24 0.72 3.93 4.84
C ARG A 24 0.90 3.10 6.11
N ALA A 25 -0.17 2.46 6.58
CA ALA A 25 -0.11 1.61 7.77
C ALA A 25 0.79 0.38 7.56
N ILE A 26 0.70 -0.27 6.38
CA ILE A 26 1.55 -1.42 6.04
C ILE A 26 3.02 -1.00 5.94
N ALA A 27 3.33 0.08 5.22
CA ALA A 27 4.69 0.59 5.07
C ALA A 27 5.34 0.91 6.43
N ALA A 28 4.61 1.59 7.33
CA ALA A 28 5.13 1.90 8.66
C ALA A 28 5.27 0.66 9.57
N GLY A 29 4.37 -0.31 9.45
CA GLY A 29 4.27 -1.46 10.35
C GLY A 29 5.07 -2.70 9.95
N SER A 30 5.56 -2.74 8.72
CA SER A 30 6.26 -3.88 8.13
C SER A 30 7.73 -4.04 8.53
N PRO A 31 8.56 -2.99 8.75
CA PRO A 31 9.99 -3.15 9.03
C PRO A 31 10.34 -4.12 10.17
N PRO A 32 9.71 -4.08 11.36
CA PRO A 32 10.03 -5.02 12.45
C PRO A 32 9.54 -6.46 12.18
N ARG A 33 8.81 -6.70 11.09
CA ARG A 33 8.27 -8.01 10.71
C ARG A 33 9.05 -8.68 9.58
N LEU A 34 10.00 -7.96 8.99
CA LEU A 34 10.86 -8.47 7.93
C LEU A 34 12.16 -9.02 8.50
N ALA A 35 12.67 -10.09 7.90
CA ALA A 35 14.05 -10.49 8.11
C ALA A 35 15.00 -9.39 7.59
N ALA A 36 16.23 -9.36 8.08
CA ALA A 36 17.25 -8.45 7.53
C ALA A 36 17.42 -8.71 6.02
N GLY A 37 17.24 -7.66 5.20
CA GLY A 37 17.24 -7.76 3.74
C GLY A 37 15.98 -8.37 3.13
N GLY A 38 14.89 -8.51 3.90
CA GLY A 38 13.60 -9.01 3.41
C GLY A 38 12.89 -8.03 2.47
N LEU A 39 11.93 -8.56 1.71
CA LEU A 39 11.17 -7.81 0.70
C LEU A 39 9.75 -7.50 1.20
N LEU A 40 9.30 -6.26 0.96
CA LEU A 40 7.89 -5.88 0.97
C LEU A 40 7.43 -5.71 -0.49
N ALA A 41 6.44 -6.49 -0.91
CA ALA A 41 5.80 -6.35 -2.22
C ALA A 41 4.34 -5.92 -2.04
N LEU A 42 3.89 -4.92 -2.79
CA LEU A 42 2.54 -4.37 -2.73
C LEU A 42 1.94 -4.34 -4.13
N GLU A 43 0.69 -4.79 -4.25
CA GLU A 43 -0.13 -4.46 -5.41
C GLU A 43 -0.71 -3.06 -5.22
N VAL A 44 -0.70 -2.26 -6.29
CA VAL A 44 -1.15 -0.86 -6.26
C VAL A 44 -2.09 -0.59 -7.43
N GLY A 45 -3.05 0.30 -7.22
CA GLY A 45 -3.96 0.72 -8.27
C GLY A 45 -3.24 1.46 -9.40
N LEU A 46 -3.88 1.50 -10.56
CA LEU A 46 -3.35 2.19 -11.74
C LEU A 46 -3.01 3.66 -11.41
N GLY A 47 -1.75 4.04 -11.63
CA GLY A 47 -1.26 5.40 -11.36
C GLY A 47 -0.87 5.68 -9.90
N GLN A 48 -1.07 4.75 -8.96
CA GLN A 48 -0.68 4.93 -7.56
C GLN A 48 0.80 4.65 -7.29
N ALA A 49 1.49 3.94 -8.19
CA ALA A 49 2.89 3.53 -7.99
C ALA A 49 3.84 4.66 -7.56
N PRO A 50 3.82 5.86 -8.17
CA PRO A 50 4.70 6.95 -7.73
C PRO A 50 4.44 7.39 -6.29
N ALA A 51 3.17 7.57 -5.90
CA ALA A 51 2.82 7.98 -4.55
C ALA A 51 3.15 6.89 -3.51
N VAL A 52 3.02 5.61 -3.88
CA VAL A 52 3.40 4.49 -3.01
C VAL A 52 4.92 4.40 -2.87
N ALA A 53 5.68 4.65 -3.93
CA ALA A 53 7.14 4.69 -3.87
C ALA A 53 7.62 5.78 -2.89
N ASP A 54 7.06 7.00 -2.96
CA ASP A 54 7.38 8.09 -2.03
C ASP A 54 7.09 7.71 -0.56
N LEU A 55 6.01 6.95 -0.32
CA LEU A 55 5.66 6.45 1.01
C LEU A 55 6.66 5.41 1.53
N LEU A 56 7.16 4.52 0.66
CA LEU A 56 8.16 3.52 1.01
C LEU A 56 9.52 4.18 1.28
N ASP A 57 9.93 5.14 0.46
CA ASP A 57 11.15 5.92 0.70
C ASP A 57 11.09 6.67 2.04
N ALA A 58 9.96 7.33 2.33
CA ALA A 58 9.74 8.02 3.61
C ALA A 58 9.71 7.07 4.82
N ALA A 59 9.32 5.80 4.62
CA ALA A 59 9.35 4.77 5.64
C ALA A 59 10.74 4.10 5.80
N GLY A 60 11.72 4.48 4.98
CA GLY A 60 13.11 4.01 5.07
C GLY A 60 13.38 2.69 4.34
N TYR A 61 12.53 2.31 3.38
CA TYR A 61 12.82 1.17 2.51
C TYR A 61 13.96 1.51 1.54
N ALA A 62 14.76 0.50 1.20
CA ALA A 62 15.81 0.59 0.19
C ALA A 62 15.35 -0.10 -1.11
N GLU A 63 15.95 0.30 -2.24
CA GLU A 63 15.70 -0.30 -3.55
C GLU A 63 14.22 -0.34 -3.98
N VAL A 64 13.49 0.76 -3.75
CA VAL A 64 12.10 0.91 -4.21
C VAL A 64 12.06 0.92 -5.75
N ARG A 65 11.17 0.10 -6.36
CA ARG A 65 11.06 -0.14 -7.81
C ARG A 65 9.62 -0.20 -8.26
#